data_AF-A0A7M3X090-F1
#
_entry.id   AF-A0A7M3X090-F1
#
_cell.length_a   1.000
_cell.length_b   1.000
_cell.length_c   1.000
_cell.angle_alpha   90.00
_cell.angle_beta   90.00
_cell.angle_gamma   90.00
#
_symmetry.space_group_name_H-M   'P 1'
#
loop_
_entity.id
_entity.type
_entity.pdbx_description
1 polymer ?
#
loop_
_entity_poly.entity_id
_entity_poly.type
_entity_poly.pdbx_seq_one_letter_code
_entity_poly.pdbx_strand_id
1 'polypeptide(L)'
;MTQKSGIVLVRSLGLCIFLGALLLAGSVASLSVGAAQISFQEVWDWVSGGGELTEVQEVILGRSRLPRLIVALLVGINLSIAGLLLQLVTRNPLADPGLIGVTAGAGLAATIVLALYPRAASALPIAAFAGALISSIVVYGVSWRPGAGSSPIRMILAGVAVNAILGAVIGFLMTAYSDRIPSMMFWTSGSFNGRSWMHFDLLWPYSLIGVIGSALLIPKLKILEMGEDTATSLGINAGQVRLFTFVIA
;
A
#
# COMPACT_ATOMS: atom_id res chain seq x y z
N MET A 1 37.23 3.59 -7.66
CA MET A 1 35.75 3.66 -7.56
C MET A 1 35.04 2.40 -8.08
N THR A 2 35.64 1.61 -8.99
CA THR A 2 35.06 0.40 -9.59
C THR A 2 34.95 -0.82 -8.64
N GLN A 3 35.90 -1.02 -7.72
CA GLN A 3 35.92 -2.18 -6.82
C GLN A 3 34.83 -2.14 -5.72
N LYS A 4 34.46 -0.94 -5.23
CA LYS A 4 33.35 -0.78 -4.27
C LYS A 4 31.98 -1.04 -4.92
N SER A 5 31.83 -0.75 -6.22
CA SER A 5 30.59 -0.98 -6.97
C SER A 5 30.29 -2.48 -7.11
N GLY A 6 31.31 -3.31 -7.39
CA GLY A 6 31.14 -4.77 -7.51
C GLY A 6 30.72 -5.45 -6.21
N ILE A 7 31.28 -5.04 -5.06
CA ILE A 7 30.92 -5.60 -3.75
C ILE A 7 29.48 -5.21 -3.36
N VAL A 8 29.08 -3.97 -3.61
CA VAL A 8 27.69 -3.52 -3.35
C VAL A 8 26.72 -4.30 -4.24
N LEU A 9 27.02 -4.46 -5.53
CA LEU A 9 26.17 -5.21 -6.47
C LEU A 9 25.96 -6.67 -6.04
N VAL A 10 27.04 -7.37 -5.66
CA VAL A 10 26.96 -8.77 -5.21
C VAL A 10 26.16 -8.89 -3.91
N ARG A 11 26.33 -7.96 -2.97
CA ARG A 11 25.55 -7.94 -1.71
C ARG A 11 24.06 -7.67 -1.96
N SER A 12 23.75 -6.72 -2.84
CA SER A 12 22.36 -6.42 -3.23
C SER A 12 21.71 -7.61 -3.93
N LEU A 13 22.42 -8.26 -4.85
CA LEU A 13 21.92 -9.44 -5.55
C LEU A 13 21.66 -10.61 -4.57
N GLY A 14 22.59 -10.88 -3.67
CA GLY A 14 22.44 -11.92 -2.64
C GLY A 14 21.24 -11.65 -1.74
N LEU A 15 21.03 -10.40 -1.32
CA LEU A 15 19.86 -10.01 -0.53
C LEU A 15 18.55 -10.20 -1.32
N CYS A 16 18.50 -9.82 -2.59
CA CYS A 16 17.32 -10.02 -3.43
C CYS A 16 16.98 -11.50 -3.60
N ILE A 17 17.99 -12.36 -3.81
CA ILE A 17 17.81 -13.81 -3.91
C ILE A 17 17.27 -14.37 -2.59
N PHE A 18 17.85 -13.96 -1.46
CA PHE A 18 17.40 -14.38 -0.13
C PHE A 18 15.95 -13.96 0.15
N LEU A 19 15.60 -12.70 -0.09
CA LEU A 19 14.23 -12.20 0.10
C LEU A 19 13.24 -12.85 -0.87
N GLY A 20 13.64 -13.10 -2.11
CA GLY A 20 12.84 -13.84 -3.09
C GLY A 20 12.56 -15.28 -2.65
N ALA A 21 13.58 -15.98 -2.13
CA ALA A 21 13.42 -17.32 -1.57
C ALA A 21 12.49 -17.32 -0.34
N LEU A 22 12.62 -16.34 0.55
CA LEU A 22 11.74 -16.19 1.71
C LEU A 22 10.28 -15.92 1.30
N LEU A 23 10.08 -15.08 0.28
CA LEU A 23 8.76 -14.77 -0.26
C LEU A 23 8.10 -16.00 -0.89
N LEU A 24 8.87 -16.80 -1.65
CA LEU A 24 8.41 -18.05 -2.22
C LEU A 24 8.05 -19.06 -1.12
N ALA A 25 8.92 -19.24 -0.13
CA ALA A 25 8.65 -20.13 1.00
C ALA A 25 7.38 -19.70 1.77
N GLY A 26 7.22 -18.41 2.04
CA GLY A 26 6.02 -17.86 2.68
C GLY A 26 4.76 -18.01 1.84
N SER A 27 4.88 -17.90 0.52
CA SER A 27 3.77 -18.08 -0.42
C SER A 27 3.27 -19.52 -0.43
N VAL A 28 4.19 -20.49 -0.47
CA VAL A 28 3.82 -21.91 -0.40
C VAL A 28 3.25 -22.27 0.97
N ALA A 29 3.86 -21.78 2.06
CA ALA A 29 3.33 -21.96 3.41
C ALA A 29 1.90 -21.39 3.55
N SER A 30 1.64 -20.22 2.96
CA SER A 30 0.30 -19.59 2.94
C SER A 30 -0.76 -20.47 2.24
N LEU A 31 -0.36 -21.23 1.21
CA LEU A 31 -1.25 -22.16 0.52
C LEU A 31 -1.50 -23.44 1.30
N SER A 32 -0.53 -23.94 2.07
CA SER A 32 -0.66 -25.18 2.85
C SER A 32 -1.33 -24.97 4.21
N VAL A 33 -1.09 -23.83 4.87
CA VAL A 33 -1.64 -23.55 6.21
C VAL A 33 -3.07 -23.03 6.12
N GLY A 34 -4.02 -23.71 6.79
CA GLY A 34 -5.39 -23.23 6.93
C GLY A 34 -6.31 -24.21 7.64
N ALA A 35 -7.61 -23.88 7.69
CA ALA A 35 -8.61 -24.69 8.40
C ALA A 35 -8.79 -26.11 7.79
N ALA A 36 -8.62 -26.24 6.47
CA ALA A 36 -8.49 -27.54 5.82
C ALA A 36 -7.03 -27.98 5.84
N GLN A 37 -6.76 -29.20 6.28
CA GLN A 37 -5.43 -29.81 6.21
C GLN A 37 -5.12 -30.09 4.74
N ILE A 38 -4.13 -29.38 4.20
CA ILE A 38 -3.60 -29.58 2.84
C ILE A 38 -2.09 -29.58 2.97
N SER A 39 -1.48 -30.72 2.70
CA SER A 39 -0.04 -30.93 2.78
C SER A 39 0.69 -30.14 1.69
N PHE A 40 1.99 -29.93 1.90
CA PHE A 40 2.86 -29.30 0.89
C PHE A 40 2.87 -30.08 -0.42
N GLN A 41 2.89 -31.41 -0.34
CA GLN A 41 2.91 -32.28 -1.52
C GLN A 41 1.63 -32.10 -2.35
N GLU A 42 0.47 -32.07 -1.70
CA GLU A 42 -0.82 -31.85 -2.36
C GLU A 42 -0.90 -30.47 -3.04
N VAL A 43 -0.34 -29.42 -2.43
CA VAL A 43 -0.25 -28.10 -3.07
C VAL A 43 0.66 -28.15 -4.29
N TRP A 44 1.81 -28.82 -4.19
CA TRP A 44 2.75 -28.93 -5.31
C TRP A 44 2.16 -29.73 -6.48
N ASP A 45 1.53 -30.87 -6.17
CA ASP A 45 0.88 -31.72 -7.16
C ASP A 45 -0.20 -30.92 -7.89
N TRP A 46 -1.06 -30.21 -7.15
CA TRP A 46 -2.09 -29.34 -7.72
C TRP A 46 -1.52 -28.25 -8.65
N VAL A 47 -0.45 -27.56 -8.23
CA VAL A 47 0.21 -26.52 -9.05
C VAL A 47 0.83 -27.14 -10.31
N SER A 48 1.37 -28.36 -10.22
CA SER A 48 1.96 -29.07 -11.36
C SER A 48 0.93 -29.72 -12.28
N GLY A 49 -0.37 -29.59 -11.98
CA GLY A 49 -1.46 -30.15 -12.78
C GLY A 49 -1.72 -31.64 -12.52
N GLY A 50 -1.21 -32.18 -11.41
CA GLY A 50 -1.42 -33.55 -10.94
C GLY A 50 -2.08 -33.62 -9.56
N GLY A 51 -2.20 -34.83 -9.02
CA GLY A 51 -2.71 -35.08 -7.67
C GLY A 51 -4.23 -35.27 -7.59
N GLU A 52 -4.66 -36.18 -6.70
CA GLU A 52 -6.07 -36.40 -6.39
C GLU A 52 -6.45 -35.54 -5.18
N LEU A 53 -6.83 -34.29 -5.43
CA LEU A 53 -7.48 -33.46 -4.41
C LEU A 53 -8.97 -33.79 -4.34
N THR A 54 -9.54 -33.69 -3.13
CA THR A 54 -10.99 -33.64 -3.01
C THR A 54 -11.53 -32.35 -3.62
N GLU A 55 -12.76 -32.38 -4.16
CA GLU A 55 -13.44 -31.21 -4.73
C GLU A 55 -13.45 -30.02 -3.76
N VAL A 56 -13.59 -30.29 -2.45
CA VAL A 56 -13.54 -29.28 -1.39
C VAL A 56 -12.16 -28.63 -1.28
N GLN A 57 -11.07 -29.41 -1.31
CA GLN A 57 -9.70 -28.88 -1.24
C GLN A 57 -9.38 -28.02 -2.47
N GLU A 58 -9.80 -28.45 -3.66
CA GLU A 58 -9.60 -27.70 -4.90
C GLU A 58 -10.33 -26.35 -4.86
N VAL A 59 -11.58 -26.32 -4.40
CA VAL A 59 -12.34 -25.07 -4.21
C VAL A 59 -11.67 -24.17 -3.18
N ILE A 60 -11.17 -24.72 -2.07
CA ILE A 60 -10.48 -23.93 -1.03
C ILE A 60 -9.20 -23.30 -1.58
N LEU A 61 -8.38 -24.07 -2.31
CA LEU A 61 -7.15 -23.56 -2.92
C LEU A 61 -7.46 -22.51 -3.98
N GLY A 62 -8.32 -22.84 -4.94
CA GLY A 62 -8.60 -22.00 -6.10
C GLY A 62 -9.45 -20.76 -5.81
N ARG A 63 -10.40 -20.81 -4.87
CA ARG A 63 -11.34 -19.69 -4.62
C ARG A 63 -11.08 -18.90 -3.35
N SER A 64 -10.29 -19.43 -2.41
CA SER A 64 -10.03 -18.76 -1.13
C SER A 64 -8.54 -18.50 -0.89
N ARG A 65 -7.67 -19.52 -0.96
CA ARG A 65 -6.24 -19.34 -0.59
C ARG A 65 -5.44 -18.61 -1.67
N LEU A 66 -5.55 -19.04 -2.92
CA LEU A 66 -4.79 -18.45 -4.02
C LEU A 66 -5.14 -16.97 -4.26
N PRO A 67 -6.43 -16.56 -4.32
CA PRO A 67 -6.77 -15.14 -4.46
C PRO A 67 -6.27 -14.31 -3.27
N ARG A 68 -6.39 -14.83 -2.04
CA ARG A 68 -5.89 -14.16 -0.84
C ARG A 68 -4.39 -13.93 -0.91
N LEU A 69 -3.61 -14.93 -1.32
CA LEU A 69 -2.17 -14.83 -1.48
C LEU A 69 -1.82 -13.75 -2.52
N ILE A 70 -2.41 -13.81 -3.71
CA ILE A 70 -2.11 -12.87 -4.79
C ILE A 70 -2.47 -11.43 -4.40
N VAL A 71 -3.64 -11.23 -3.77
CA VAL A 71 -4.04 -9.91 -3.26
C VAL A 71 -3.06 -9.42 -2.20
N ALA A 72 -2.60 -10.28 -1.28
CA ALA A 72 -1.61 -9.91 -0.27
C ALA A 72 -0.27 -9.50 -0.90
N LEU A 73 0.18 -10.22 -1.93
CA LEU A 73 1.38 -9.86 -2.69
C LEU A 73 1.23 -8.50 -3.39
N LEU A 74 0.11 -8.26 -4.08
CA LEU A 74 -0.15 -6.97 -4.74
C LEU A 74 -0.21 -5.80 -3.76
N VAL A 75 -0.89 -5.98 -2.61
CA VAL A 75 -0.92 -4.96 -1.56
C VAL A 75 0.48 -4.70 -1.01
N GLY A 76 1.28 -5.74 -0.78
CA GLY A 76 2.67 -5.61 -0.35
C GLY A 76 3.55 -4.84 -1.35
N ILE A 77 3.40 -5.11 -2.65
CA ILE A 77 4.07 -4.37 -3.72
C ILE A 77 3.68 -2.90 -3.69
N ASN A 78 2.38 -2.61 -3.65
CA ASN A 78 1.86 -1.25 -3.67
C ASN A 78 2.36 -0.44 -2.45
N LEU A 79 2.27 -1.01 -1.24
CA LEU A 79 2.75 -0.34 -0.03
C LEU A 79 4.27 -0.11 -0.06
N SER A 80 5.04 -1.06 -0.58
CA SER A 80 6.50 -0.91 -0.71
C SER A 80 6.86 0.21 -1.69
N ILE A 81 6.14 0.30 -2.82
CA ILE A 81 6.36 1.35 -3.82
C ILE A 81 5.97 2.72 -3.26
N ALA A 82 4.80 2.84 -2.63
CA ALA A 82 4.34 4.08 -2.01
C ALA A 82 5.34 4.58 -0.95
N GLY A 83 5.80 3.68 -0.08
CA GLY A 83 6.82 3.98 0.92
C GLY A 83 8.13 4.46 0.29
N LEU A 84 8.65 3.74 -0.71
CA LEU A 84 9.88 4.14 -1.41
C LEU A 84 9.74 5.51 -2.07
N LEU A 85 8.65 5.74 -2.81
CA LEU A 85 8.42 7.00 -3.51
C LEU A 85 8.33 8.19 -2.54
N LEU A 86 7.65 8.01 -1.41
CA LEU A 86 7.55 9.04 -0.38
C LEU A 86 8.89 9.30 0.31
N GLN A 87 9.68 8.26 0.59
CA GLN A 87 11.02 8.41 1.14
C GLN A 87 11.94 9.18 0.19
N LEU A 88 11.88 8.88 -1.11
CA LEU A 88 12.67 9.57 -2.14
C LEU A 88 12.25 11.03 -2.31
N VAL A 89 10.94 11.32 -2.42
CA VAL A 89 10.45 12.68 -2.67
C VAL A 89 10.63 13.60 -1.46
N THR A 90 10.50 13.05 -0.26
CA THR A 90 10.72 13.80 1.00
C THR A 90 12.19 13.83 1.42
N ARG A 91 13.04 12.98 0.81
CA ARG A 91 14.42 12.71 1.24
C ARG A 91 14.49 12.37 2.73
N ASN A 92 13.51 11.61 3.21
CA ASN A 92 13.40 11.21 4.60
C ASN A 92 13.14 9.70 4.66
N PRO A 93 14.09 8.89 5.15
CA PRO A 93 13.93 7.44 5.26
C PRO A 93 12.82 7.04 6.26
N LEU A 94 12.35 7.96 7.09
CA LEU A 94 11.24 7.75 8.03
C LEU A 94 9.87 8.12 7.43
N ALA A 95 9.82 8.57 6.17
CA ALA A 95 8.56 8.88 5.53
C ALA A 95 7.75 7.60 5.26
N ASP A 96 6.45 7.68 5.55
CA ASP A 96 5.48 6.59 5.42
C ASP A 96 4.23 7.10 4.69
N PRO A 97 3.53 6.26 3.89
CA PRO A 97 2.28 6.61 3.22
C PRO A 97 1.17 7.15 4.13
N GLY A 98 1.14 6.77 5.40
CA GLY A 98 0.21 7.32 6.38
C GLY A 98 0.42 8.80 6.69
N LEU A 99 1.60 9.37 6.40
CA LEU A 99 1.91 10.78 6.69
C LEU A 99 1.15 11.75 5.79
N ILE A 100 0.66 11.34 4.63
CA ILE A 100 -0.10 12.21 3.71
C ILE A 100 -1.62 12.15 3.92
N GLY A 101 -2.06 11.61 5.07
CA GLY A 101 -3.46 11.64 5.47
C GLY A 101 -4.36 10.57 4.83
N VAL A 102 -3.84 9.79 3.87
CA VAL A 102 -4.58 8.75 3.13
C VAL A 102 -5.22 7.75 4.11
N THR A 103 -4.41 7.17 5.01
CA THR A 103 -4.87 6.13 5.95
C THR A 103 -5.91 6.66 6.93
N ALA A 104 -5.70 7.84 7.49
CA ALA A 104 -6.65 8.43 8.44
C ALA A 104 -7.97 8.85 7.77
N GLY A 105 -7.90 9.37 6.53
CA GLY A 105 -9.08 9.71 5.73
C GLY A 105 -9.91 8.49 5.37
N ALA A 106 -9.25 7.42 4.91
CA ALA A 106 -9.89 6.13 4.65
C ALA A 106 -10.54 5.56 5.92
N GLY A 107 -9.80 5.56 7.03
CA GLY A 107 -10.25 5.13 8.35
C GLY A 107 -11.50 5.88 8.81
N LEU A 108 -11.51 7.21 8.70
CA LEU A 108 -12.65 8.02 9.09
C LEU A 108 -13.88 7.72 8.23
N ALA A 109 -13.74 7.70 6.91
CA ALA A 109 -14.88 7.44 6.02
C ALA A 109 -15.46 6.04 6.24
N ALA A 110 -14.63 5.02 6.43
CA ALA A 110 -15.09 3.69 6.77
C ALA A 110 -15.78 3.63 8.15
N THR A 111 -15.23 4.34 9.14
CA THR A 111 -15.82 4.47 10.49
C THR A 111 -17.20 5.12 10.41
N ILE A 112 -17.36 6.18 9.61
CA ILE A 112 -18.65 6.84 9.38
C ILE A 112 -19.66 5.88 8.76
N VAL A 113 -19.26 5.12 7.73
CA VAL A 113 -20.15 4.13 7.10
C VAL A 113 -20.54 3.04 8.08
N LEU A 114 -19.60 2.50 8.86
CA LEU A 114 -19.89 1.43 9.83
C LEU A 114 -20.74 1.90 11.01
N ALA A 115 -20.55 3.15 11.45
CA ALA A 115 -21.32 3.75 12.53
C ALA A 115 -22.76 4.09 12.10
N LEU A 116 -22.92 4.77 10.96
CA LEU A 116 -24.21 5.34 10.54
C LEU A 116 -25.00 4.42 9.59
N TYR A 117 -24.30 3.63 8.77
CA TYR A 117 -24.87 2.80 7.71
C TYR A 117 -24.33 1.36 7.75
N PRO A 118 -24.51 0.60 8.86
CA PRO A 118 -23.86 -0.70 9.05
C PRO A 118 -24.25 -1.78 8.02
N ARG A 119 -25.35 -1.57 7.28
CA ARG A 119 -25.79 -2.48 6.20
C ARG A 119 -25.12 -2.18 4.85
N ALA A 120 -24.42 -1.07 4.70
CA ALA A 120 -23.79 -0.62 3.47
C ALA A 120 -22.35 -1.12 3.31
N ALA A 121 -22.09 -2.40 3.60
CA ALA A 121 -20.75 -2.98 3.57
C ALA A 121 -20.09 -2.91 2.18
N SER A 122 -20.88 -2.97 1.11
CA SER A 122 -20.39 -2.82 -0.27
C SER A 122 -19.89 -1.41 -0.59
N ALA A 123 -20.35 -0.39 0.13
CA ALA A 123 -19.91 0.99 -0.06
C ALA A 123 -18.57 1.29 0.62
N LEU A 124 -18.09 0.42 1.52
CA LEU A 124 -16.87 0.63 2.30
C LEU A 124 -15.64 0.95 1.45
N PRO A 125 -15.30 0.19 0.38
CA PRO A 125 -14.11 0.47 -0.41
C PRO A 125 -14.16 1.85 -1.08
N ILE A 126 -15.33 2.21 -1.64
CA ILE A 126 -15.52 3.48 -2.35
C ILE A 126 -15.50 4.66 -1.36
N ALA A 127 -16.17 4.52 -0.22
CA ALA A 127 -16.18 5.53 0.83
C ALA A 127 -14.78 5.75 1.41
N ALA A 128 -14.04 4.66 1.70
CA ALA A 128 -12.67 4.72 2.16
C ALA A 128 -11.75 5.40 1.15
N PHE A 129 -11.86 5.04 -0.14
CA PHE A 129 -11.09 5.67 -1.20
C PHE A 129 -11.38 7.18 -1.32
N ALA A 130 -12.66 7.57 -1.29
CA ALA A 130 -13.05 8.97 -1.32
C ALA A 130 -12.54 9.73 -0.08
N GLY A 131 -12.66 9.15 1.11
CA GLY A 131 -12.14 9.72 2.35
C GLY A 131 -10.62 9.92 2.32
N ALA A 132 -9.90 8.94 1.78
CA ALA A 132 -8.46 9.02 1.58
C ALA A 132 -8.09 10.18 0.65
N LEU A 133 -8.75 10.27 -0.50
CA LEU A 133 -8.52 11.33 -1.49
C LEU A 133 -8.81 12.72 -0.92
N ILE A 134 -9.95 12.89 -0.23
CA ILE A 134 -10.32 14.16 0.41
C ILE A 134 -9.27 14.55 1.44
N SER A 135 -8.86 13.62 2.30
CA SER A 135 -7.84 13.88 3.32
C SER A 135 -6.51 14.29 2.70
N SER A 136 -6.04 13.59 1.66
CA SER A 136 -4.80 13.94 0.97
C SER A 136 -4.88 15.30 0.26
N ILE A 137 -6.01 15.66 -0.33
CA ILE A 137 -6.24 17.00 -0.89
C ILE A 137 -6.16 18.06 0.21
N VAL A 138 -6.77 17.81 1.37
CA VAL A 138 -6.70 18.73 2.52
C VAL A 138 -5.26 18.89 3.01
N VAL A 139 -4.52 17.79 3.21
CA VAL A 139 -3.11 17.83 3.62
C VAL A 139 -2.27 18.60 2.61
N TYR A 140 -2.43 18.31 1.32
CA TYR A 140 -1.72 19.01 0.26
C TYR A 140 -2.05 20.50 0.23
N GLY A 141 -3.33 20.86 0.31
CA GLY A 141 -3.82 22.24 0.33
C GLY A 141 -3.29 23.04 1.52
N VAL A 142 -3.29 22.45 2.72
CA VAL A 142 -2.73 23.08 3.93
C VAL A 142 -1.21 23.24 3.84
N SER A 143 -0.52 22.33 3.16
CA SER A 143 0.93 22.40 2.96
C SER A 143 1.38 23.43 1.90
N TRP A 144 0.45 23.86 1.04
CA TRP A 144 0.71 24.69 -0.12
C TRP A 144 0.88 26.17 0.27
N ARG A 145 1.94 26.81 -0.25
CA ARG A 145 2.17 28.25 -0.06
C ARG A 145 2.33 28.95 -1.42
N PRO A 146 1.54 30.01 -1.71
CA PRO A 146 1.70 30.78 -2.94
C PRO A 146 3.15 31.28 -3.12
N GLY A 147 3.72 31.08 -4.30
CA GLY A 147 5.09 31.50 -4.65
C GLY A 147 6.23 30.59 -4.18
N ALA A 148 5.98 29.67 -3.23
CA ALA A 148 7.02 28.77 -2.68
C ALA A 148 6.69 27.27 -2.80
N GLY A 149 5.54 26.92 -3.38
CA GLY A 149 5.08 25.55 -3.59
C GLY A 149 4.89 24.73 -2.30
N SER A 150 4.82 23.41 -2.44
CA SER A 150 4.77 22.46 -1.33
C SER A 150 6.19 22.10 -0.85
N SER A 151 6.51 22.41 0.41
CA SER A 151 7.73 21.93 1.06
C SER A 151 7.47 20.58 1.72
N PRO A 152 8.39 19.59 1.60
CA PRO A 152 8.22 18.28 2.25
C PRO A 152 7.94 18.37 3.76
N ILE A 153 8.65 19.25 4.47
CA ILE A 153 8.48 19.45 5.92
C ILE A 153 7.07 19.97 6.25
N ARG A 154 6.57 20.95 5.48
CA ARG A 154 5.21 21.49 5.68
C ARG A 154 4.16 20.42 5.46
N MET A 155 4.37 19.55 4.48
CA MET A 155 3.43 18.48 4.17
C MET A 155 3.38 17.43 5.28
N ILE A 156 4.53 17.09 5.87
CA ILE A 156 4.60 16.21 7.03
C ILE A 156 3.87 16.84 8.23
N LEU A 157 4.13 18.11 8.55
CA LEU A 157 3.46 18.79 9.67
C LEU A 157 1.95 18.92 9.47
N ALA A 158 1.51 19.27 8.24
CA ALA A 158 0.10 19.31 7.88
C ALA A 158 -0.55 17.93 8.02
N GLY A 159 0.12 16.88 7.55
CA GLY A 159 -0.31 15.50 7.68
C GLY A 159 -0.50 15.06 9.14
N VAL A 160 0.47 15.34 10.01
CA VAL A 160 0.36 15.05 11.45
C VAL A 160 -0.85 15.76 12.07
N ALA A 161 -1.05 17.04 11.76
CA ALA A 161 -2.18 17.82 12.29
C ALA A 161 -3.54 17.27 11.79
N VAL A 162 -3.68 17.00 10.49
CA VAL A 162 -4.91 16.43 9.92
C VAL A 162 -5.17 15.03 10.48
N ASN A 163 -4.15 14.17 10.57
CA ASN A 163 -4.28 12.83 11.16
C ASN A 163 -4.79 12.88 12.61
N ALA A 164 -4.30 13.82 13.42
CA ALA A 164 -4.76 14.00 14.79
C ALA A 164 -6.25 14.38 14.86
N ILE A 165 -6.70 15.30 13.99
CA ILE A 165 -8.11 15.70 13.90
C ILE A 165 -8.98 14.52 13.47
N LEU A 166 -8.62 13.83 12.38
CA LEU A 166 -9.38 12.69 11.88
C LEU A 166 -9.43 11.55 12.91
N GLY A 167 -8.31 11.29 13.59
CA GLY A 167 -8.22 10.31 14.67
C GLY A 167 -9.13 10.66 15.86
N ALA A 168 -9.22 11.94 16.23
CA ALA A 168 -10.15 12.39 17.28
C ALA A 168 -11.62 12.14 16.88
N VAL A 169 -11.98 12.37 15.61
CA VAL A 169 -13.34 12.08 15.12
C VAL A 169 -13.61 10.57 15.10
N ILE A 170 -12.65 9.74 14.69
CA ILE A 170 -12.78 8.28 14.76
C ILE A 170 -13.02 7.84 16.20
N GLY A 171 -12.22 8.33 17.16
CA GLY A 171 -12.37 8.02 18.58
C GLY A 171 -13.72 8.47 19.15
N PHE A 172 -14.19 9.65 18.76
CA PHE A 172 -15.54 10.11 19.09
C PHE A 172 -16.63 9.17 18.56
N LEU A 173 -16.56 8.77 17.28
CA LEU A 173 -17.54 7.86 16.67
C LEU A 173 -17.52 6.49 17.34
N MET A 174 -16.36 5.95 17.66
CA MET A 174 -16.24 4.69 18.40
C MET A 174 -16.87 4.79 19.80
N THR A 175 -16.74 5.94 20.46
CA THR A 175 -17.35 6.18 21.77
C THR A 175 -18.86 6.35 21.67
N ALA A 176 -19.34 7.07 20.65
CA ALA A 176 -20.76 7.34 20.43
C ALA A 176 -21.55 6.09 19.98
N TYR A 177 -20.92 5.18 19.23
CA TYR A 177 -21.50 3.95 18.70
C TYR A 177 -20.79 2.72 19.26
N SER A 178 -20.87 2.56 20.58
CA SER A 178 -20.09 1.56 21.33
C SER A 178 -20.42 0.11 20.96
N ASP A 179 -21.64 -0.17 20.50
CA ASP A 179 -22.09 -1.47 19.99
C ASP A 179 -21.44 -1.86 18.66
N ARG A 180 -20.86 -0.89 17.93
CA ARG A 180 -20.25 -1.07 16.60
C ARG A 180 -18.72 -1.11 16.62
N ILE A 181 -18.10 -0.90 17.79
CA ILE A 181 -16.64 -0.88 17.95
C ILE A 181 -15.95 -2.10 17.31
N PRO A 182 -16.40 -3.34 17.50
CA PRO A 182 -15.69 -4.50 16.94
C PRO A 182 -15.54 -4.44 15.41
N SER A 183 -16.59 -4.02 14.70
CA SER A 183 -16.56 -3.88 13.24
C SER A 183 -15.65 -2.76 12.78
N MET A 184 -15.69 -1.61 13.48
CA MET A 184 -14.81 -0.48 13.19
C MET A 184 -13.34 -0.84 13.44
N MET A 185 -13.04 -1.47 14.57
CA MET A 185 -11.68 -1.93 14.90
C MET A 185 -11.16 -2.95 13.88
N PHE A 186 -11.97 -3.96 13.53
CA PHE A 186 -11.59 -4.97 12.54
C PHE A 186 -11.27 -4.37 11.16
N TRP A 187 -12.02 -3.35 10.75
CA TRP A 187 -11.74 -2.66 9.49
C TRP A 187 -10.46 -1.83 9.57
N THR A 188 -10.28 -1.05 10.66
CA THR A 188 -9.09 -0.20 10.84
C THR A 188 -7.80 -0.98 11.05
N SER A 189 -7.85 -2.22 11.54
CA SER A 189 -6.66 -3.07 11.68
C SER A 189 -6.19 -3.68 10.36
N GLY A 190 -7.04 -3.69 9.32
CA GLY A 190 -6.77 -4.36 8.06
C GLY A 190 -6.90 -5.89 8.15
N SER A 191 -7.24 -6.53 7.02
CA SER A 191 -7.34 -7.99 6.92
C SER A 191 -7.32 -8.48 5.47
N PHE A 192 -6.72 -9.66 5.24
CA PHE A 192 -6.85 -10.40 3.97
C PHE A 192 -7.95 -11.48 4.02
N ASN A 193 -8.81 -11.46 5.05
CA ASN A 193 -9.95 -12.37 5.10
C ASN A 193 -10.98 -12.03 3.99
N GLY A 194 -11.61 -13.06 3.44
CA GLY A 194 -12.62 -12.94 2.39
C GLY A 194 -12.14 -12.36 1.05
N ARG A 195 -10.82 -12.33 0.79
CA ARG A 195 -10.30 -11.89 -0.52
C ARG A 195 -10.56 -12.96 -1.58
N SER A 196 -11.10 -12.53 -2.71
CA SER A 196 -11.50 -13.36 -3.85
C SER A 196 -10.92 -12.80 -5.15
N TRP A 197 -11.11 -13.52 -6.26
CA TRP A 197 -10.69 -13.07 -7.59
C TRP A 197 -11.26 -11.70 -7.98
N MET A 198 -12.50 -11.39 -7.57
CA MET A 198 -13.09 -10.06 -7.79
C MET A 198 -12.24 -8.93 -7.18
N HIS A 199 -11.60 -9.16 -6.04
CA HIS A 199 -10.73 -8.18 -5.40
C HIS A 199 -9.38 -8.07 -6.13
N PHE A 200 -8.88 -9.18 -6.66
CA PHE A 200 -7.70 -9.16 -7.53
C PHE A 200 -7.98 -8.37 -8.80
N ASP A 201 -9.08 -8.68 -9.50
CA ASP A 201 -9.50 -8.03 -10.75
C ASP A 201 -9.68 -6.52 -10.58
N LEU A 202 -10.16 -6.10 -9.41
CA LEU A 202 -10.24 -4.69 -9.06
C LEU A 202 -8.86 -4.07 -8.82
N LEU A 203 -7.93 -4.76 -8.16
CA LEU A 203 -6.68 -4.19 -7.66
C LEU A 203 -5.54 -4.19 -8.68
N TRP A 204 -5.40 -5.25 -9.49
CA TRP A 204 -4.23 -5.43 -10.37
C TRP A 204 -4.04 -4.30 -11.40
N PRO A 205 -5.09 -3.67 -12.00
CA PRO A 205 -4.87 -2.57 -12.94
C PRO A 205 -4.23 -1.36 -12.26
N TYR A 206 -4.66 -1.04 -11.03
CA TYR A 206 -4.08 0.06 -10.25
C TYR A 206 -2.67 -0.27 -9.80
N SER A 207 -2.39 -1.51 -9.39
CA SER A 207 -1.03 -1.95 -9.09
C SER A 207 -0.12 -1.80 -10.30
N LEU A 208 -0.57 -2.18 -11.49
CA LEU A 208 0.21 -2.06 -12.72
C LEU A 208 0.54 -0.59 -13.04
N ILE A 209 -0.44 0.31 -12.90
CA ILE A 209 -0.23 1.76 -13.05
C ILE A 209 0.81 2.26 -12.04
N GLY A 210 0.73 1.84 -10.78
CA GLY A 210 1.69 2.21 -9.73
C GLY A 210 3.10 1.71 -10.01
N VAL A 211 3.24 0.46 -10.45
CA VAL A 211 4.53 -0.15 -10.82
C VAL A 211 5.16 0.56 -12.02
N ILE A 212 4.39 0.78 -13.10
CA ILE A 212 4.91 1.46 -14.29
C ILE A 212 5.22 2.93 -13.97
N GLY A 213 4.31 3.62 -13.29
CA GLY A 213 4.48 5.02 -12.90
C GLY A 213 5.69 5.23 -12.00
N SER A 214 5.90 4.37 -11.01
CA SER A 214 7.09 4.43 -10.14
C SER A 214 8.39 4.20 -10.92
N ALA A 215 8.43 3.21 -11.81
CA ALA A 215 9.61 2.94 -12.65
C ALA A 215 10.00 4.15 -13.53
N LEU A 216 9.01 4.87 -14.06
CA LEU A 216 9.22 6.09 -14.86
C LEU A 216 9.69 7.30 -14.02
N LEU A 217 9.32 7.35 -12.73
CA LEU A 217 9.66 8.44 -11.83
C LEU A 217 11.02 8.28 -11.14
N ILE A 218 11.45 7.05 -10.85
CA ILE A 218 12.71 6.76 -10.13
C ILE A 218 13.94 7.47 -10.74
N PRO A 219 14.17 7.47 -12.07
CA PRO A 219 15.30 8.19 -12.65
C PRO A 219 15.27 9.70 -12.37
N LYS A 220 14.08 10.31 -12.42
CA LYS A 220 13.90 11.75 -12.15
C LYS A 220 14.11 12.07 -10.67
N LEU A 221 13.65 11.19 -9.77
CA LEU A 221 13.84 11.32 -8.34
C LEU A 221 15.32 11.22 -7.95
N LYS A 222 16.10 10.33 -8.57
CA LYS A 222 17.56 10.25 -8.35
C LYS A 222 18.30 11.53 -8.74
N ILE A 223 17.89 12.19 -9.83
CA ILE A 223 18.49 13.47 -10.23
C ILE A 223 18.08 14.56 -9.22
N LEU A 224 16.82 14.55 -8.78
CA LEU A 224 16.37 15.45 -7.72
C LEU A 224 17.16 15.26 -6.42
N GLU A 225 17.57 14.05 -6.04
CA GLU A 225 18.41 13.83 -4.85
C GLU A 225 19.77 14.56 -4.92
N MET A 226 20.32 14.77 -6.12
CA MET A 226 21.61 15.47 -6.30
C MET A 226 21.54 16.96 -5.99
N GLY A 227 20.34 17.54 -5.95
CA GLY A 227 20.12 18.97 -5.70
C GLY A 227 19.05 19.56 -6.62
N GLU A 228 18.31 20.54 -6.12
CA GLU A 228 17.24 21.19 -6.90
C GLU A 228 17.82 22.07 -8.02
N ASP A 229 18.96 22.71 -7.78
CA ASP A 229 19.68 23.51 -8.79
C ASP A 229 20.21 22.63 -9.93
N THR A 230 20.78 21.46 -9.61
CA THR A 230 21.27 20.49 -10.60
C THR A 230 20.12 19.88 -11.40
N ALA A 231 19.00 19.56 -10.76
CA ALA A 231 17.82 19.06 -11.47
C ALA A 231 17.25 20.13 -12.41
N THR A 232 17.21 21.38 -11.97
CA THR A 232 16.69 22.51 -12.77
C THR A 232 17.58 22.79 -13.98
N SER A 233 18.91 22.73 -13.84
CA SER A 233 19.84 22.90 -14.97
C SER A 233 19.77 21.77 -16.01
N LEU A 234 19.33 20.58 -15.59
CA LEU A 234 19.05 19.43 -16.47
C LEU A 234 17.61 19.44 -17.03
N GLY A 235 16.85 20.53 -16.83
CA GLY A 235 15.50 20.71 -17.38
C GLY A 235 14.39 19.99 -16.61
N ILE A 236 14.65 19.50 -15.39
CA ILE A 236 13.64 18.84 -14.57
C ILE A 236 12.88 19.87 -13.73
N ASN A 237 11.56 19.90 -13.91
CA ASN A 237 10.68 20.66 -13.02
C ASN A 237 10.42 19.87 -11.73
N ALA A 238 11.09 20.27 -10.65
CA ALA A 238 10.98 19.63 -9.34
C ALA A 238 9.53 19.57 -8.82
N GLY A 239 8.75 20.63 -9.02
CA GLY A 239 7.36 20.70 -8.59
C GLY A 239 6.47 19.67 -9.28
N GLN A 240 6.60 19.52 -10.60
CA GLN A 240 5.83 18.53 -11.36
C GLN A 240 6.21 17.10 -10.99
N VAL A 241 7.51 16.80 -10.87
CA VAL A 241 7.95 15.46 -10.47
C VAL A 241 7.44 15.12 -9.07
N ARG A 242 7.53 16.04 -8.11
CA ARG A 242 6.98 15.85 -6.76
C ARG A 242 5.48 15.57 -6.81
N LEU A 243 4.71 16.36 -7.57
CA LEU A 243 3.27 16.16 -7.72
C LEU A 243 2.93 14.79 -8.30
N PHE A 244 3.56 14.38 -9.41
CA PHE A 244 3.33 13.06 -10.00
C PHE A 244 3.75 11.94 -9.05
N THR A 245 4.83 12.10 -8.30
CA THR A 245 5.22 11.14 -7.27
C THR A 245 4.17 11.01 -6.17
N PHE A 246 3.56 12.10 -5.71
CA PHE A 246 2.46 12.05 -4.74
C PHE A 246 1.16 11.46 -5.29
N VAL A 247 0.92 11.56 -6.59
CA VAL A 247 -0.27 10.96 -7.22
C VAL A 247 -0.10 9.45 -7.41
N ILE A 248 1.13 9.00 -7.69
CA ILE A 248 1.43 7.57 -7.87
C ILE A 248 1.64 6.84 -6.53
N ALA A 249 2.22 7.51 -5.54
CA ALA A 249 2.44 6.97 -4.20
C ALA A 249 1.14 6.94 -3.39
#